data_AF-W5W009-F1
#
_entry.id   AF-W5W009-F1
#
_cell.length_a   1.000
_cell.length_b   1.000
_cell.length_c   1.000
_cell.angle_alpha   90.00
_cell.angle_beta   90.00
_cell.angle_gamma   90.00
#
_symmetry.space_group_name_H-M   'P 1'
#
loop_
_entity.id
_entity.type
_entity.pdbx_description
1 polymer ?
#
loop_
_entity_poly.entity_id
_entity_poly.type
_entity_poly.pdbx_seq_one_letter_code
_entity_poly.pdbx_strand_id
1 'polypeptide(L)'
;MSGREVAAHRTDGTPCTVLLGLTDDQHRAVLRIGPTETFTVSLDVSGISDLVTAVLSGHIMYVPVRHAVHGDRLLGVHPLPSAEEVSEDADCGPWQLYLELPGDQVHEVVLDPLAATQLVRYLDQVRRLIDAAE
;
A
#
# COMPACT_ATOMS: atom_id res chain seq x y z
N MET A 1 -9.56 -5.86 -14.86
CA MET A 1 -8.29 -5.80 -14.11
C MET A 1 -8.14 -7.04 -13.25
N SER A 2 -7.10 -7.85 -13.49
CA SER A 2 -6.68 -8.91 -12.55
C SER A 2 -5.79 -8.27 -11.47
N GLY A 3 -6.35 -8.02 -10.28
CA GLY A 3 -5.60 -7.51 -9.14
C GLY A 3 -5.19 -8.61 -8.18
N ARG A 4 -4.14 -8.37 -7.38
CA ARG A 4 -3.83 -9.16 -6.19
C ARG A 4 -4.53 -8.53 -5.00
N GLU A 5 -5.07 -9.38 -4.13
CA GLU A 5 -5.76 -8.96 -2.92
C GLU A 5 -4.88 -9.26 -1.71
N VAL A 6 -4.76 -8.29 -0.81
CA VAL A 6 -4.07 -8.41 0.47
C VAL A 6 -5.07 -8.09 1.57
N ALA A 7 -5.19 -8.97 2.56
CA ALA A 7 -6.05 -8.74 3.70
C ALA A 7 -5.52 -7.59 4.56
N ALA A 8 -6.42 -6.77 5.08
CA ALA A 8 -6.10 -5.65 5.96
C ALA A 8 -7.24 -5.43 6.95
N HIS A 9 -7.07 -4.49 7.86
CA HIS A 9 -8.15 -4.02 8.71
C HIS A 9 -8.08 -2.51 8.87
N ARG A 10 -9.21 -1.88 9.15
CA ARG A 10 -9.26 -0.49 9.61
C ARG A 10 -8.70 -0.39 11.02
N THR A 11 -8.38 0.82 11.48
CA THR A 11 -7.90 1.06 12.85
C THR A 11 -8.93 0.72 13.93
N ASP A 12 -10.22 0.59 13.57
CA ASP A 12 -11.28 0.08 14.44
C ASP A 12 -11.40 -1.47 14.44
N GLY A 13 -10.51 -2.17 13.72
CA GLY A 13 -10.51 -3.62 13.59
C GLY A 13 -11.41 -4.18 12.48
N THR A 14 -12.16 -3.34 11.77
CA THR A 14 -13.05 -3.78 10.68
C THR A 14 -12.22 -4.37 9.54
N PRO A 15 -12.45 -5.64 9.14
CA PRO A 15 -11.73 -6.25 8.02
C PRO A 15 -11.92 -5.47 6.72
N CYS A 16 -10.85 -5.34 5.95
CA CYS A 16 -10.87 -4.75 4.62
C CYS A 16 -9.82 -5.40 3.73
N THR A 17 -9.77 -4.97 2.47
CA THR A 17 -8.84 -5.52 1.48
C THR A 17 -8.09 -4.39 0.81
N VAL A 18 -6.77 -4.57 0.65
CA VAL A 18 -5.94 -3.76 -0.24
C VAL A 18 -5.82 -4.52 -1.56
N LEU A 19 -6.25 -3.87 -2.64
CA LEU A 19 -6.20 -4.41 -3.99
C LEU A 19 -5.05 -3.74 -4.73
N LEU A 20 -4.09 -4.54 -5.17
CA LEU A 20 -2.96 -4.11 -5.97
C LEU A 20 -3.18 -4.53 -7.42
N GLY A 21 -3.12 -3.59 -8.34
CA GLY A 21 -3.23 -3.83 -9.78
C GLY A 21 -2.24 -3.00 -10.57
N LEU A 22 -2.34 -3.11 -11.89
CA LEU A 22 -1.69 -2.23 -12.86
C LEU A 22 -2.76 -1.32 -13.49
N THR A 23 -2.37 -0.11 -13.87
CA THR A 23 -3.18 0.73 -14.76
C THR A 23 -3.32 0.09 -16.15
N ASP A 24 -4.30 0.53 -16.93
CA ASP A 24 -4.57 -0.02 -18.27
C ASP A 24 -3.39 0.18 -19.24
N ASP A 25 -2.63 1.27 -19.06
CA ASP A 25 -1.39 1.54 -19.79
C ASP A 25 -0.19 0.74 -19.25
N GLN A 26 -0.34 0.03 -18.13
CA GLN A 26 0.68 -0.77 -17.44
C GLN A 26 1.91 0.01 -16.95
N HIS A 27 1.82 1.33 -16.82
CA HIS A 27 2.95 2.16 -16.37
C HIS A 27 2.92 2.49 -14.87
N ARG A 28 1.83 2.14 -14.17
CA ARG A 28 1.63 2.45 -12.75
C ARG A 28 1.00 1.29 -11.99
N ALA A 29 1.39 1.14 -10.74
CA ALA A 29 0.65 0.32 -9.78
C ALA A 29 -0.57 1.09 -9.30
N VAL A 30 -1.70 0.40 -9.13
CA VAL A 30 -2.90 0.92 -8.48
C VAL A 30 -3.05 0.23 -7.13
N LEU A 31 -3.15 1.02 -6.06
CA LEU A 31 -3.45 0.55 -4.72
C LEU A 31 -4.84 1.06 -4.33
N ARG A 32 -5.78 0.14 -4.12
CA ARG A 32 -7.16 0.43 -3.72
C ARG A 32 -7.48 -0.17 -2.37
N ILE A 33 -8.02 0.63 -1.44
CA ILE A 33 -8.42 0.13 -0.13
C ILE A 33 -9.94 0.09 0.01
N GLY A 34 -10.46 -1.11 0.21
CA GLY A 34 -11.89 -1.35 0.36
C GLY A 34 -12.66 -1.24 -0.96
N PRO A 35 -14.01 -1.32 -0.89
CA PRO A 35 -14.85 -1.41 -2.07
C PRO A 35 -15.10 -0.06 -2.78
N THR A 36 -14.84 1.07 -2.13
CA THR A 36 -15.11 2.41 -2.67
C THR A 36 -13.85 3.08 -3.22
N GLU A 37 -14.04 3.93 -4.23
CA GLU A 37 -12.97 4.68 -4.90
C GLU A 37 -12.25 5.70 -3.99
N THR A 38 -12.72 5.90 -2.77
CA THR A 38 -12.22 6.88 -1.79
C THR A 38 -10.76 6.67 -1.40
N PHE A 39 -10.21 5.48 -1.63
CA PHE A 39 -8.80 5.19 -1.41
C PHE A 39 -8.24 4.46 -2.62
N THR A 40 -8.34 5.08 -3.80
CA THR A 40 -7.64 4.58 -4.99
C THR A 40 -6.50 5.53 -5.30
N VAL A 41 -5.28 5.04 -5.14
CA VAL A 41 -4.06 5.78 -5.48
C VAL A 41 -3.26 5.01 -6.53
N SER A 42 -2.50 5.73 -7.34
CA SER A 42 -1.54 5.14 -8.26
C SER A 42 -0.11 5.55 -7.92
N LEU A 43 0.82 4.63 -8.10
CA LEU A 43 2.26 4.80 -7.89
C LEU A 43 2.99 4.51 -9.20
N ASP A 44 3.98 5.33 -9.52
CA ASP A 44 4.99 4.99 -10.54
C ASP A 44 6.09 4.10 -9.95
N VAL A 45 7.08 3.74 -10.78
CA VAL A 45 8.22 2.89 -10.39
C VAL A 45 8.97 3.45 -9.17
N SER A 46 9.17 4.78 -9.10
CA SER A 46 9.80 5.42 -7.95
C SER A 46 8.95 5.28 -6.69
N GLY A 47 7.64 5.59 -6.76
CA GLY A 47 6.74 5.47 -5.62
C GLY A 47 6.62 4.02 -5.12
N ILE A 48 6.64 3.04 -6.02
CA ILE A 48 6.69 1.61 -5.65
C ILE A 48 7.98 1.31 -4.88
N SER A 49 9.12 1.80 -5.36
CA SER A 49 10.43 1.58 -4.72
C SER A 49 10.52 2.23 -3.34
N ASP A 50 9.97 3.44 -3.19
CA ASP A 50 9.90 4.15 -1.92
C ASP A 50 8.99 3.42 -0.93
N LEU A 51 7.82 2.95 -1.38
CA LEU A 51 6.90 2.18 -0.53
C LEU A 51 7.52 0.86 -0.05
N VAL A 52 8.16 0.11 -0.94
CA VAL A 52 8.89 -1.12 -0.57
C VAL A 52 10.01 -0.80 0.42
N THR A 53 10.77 0.27 0.19
CA THR A 53 11.86 0.70 1.08
C THR A 53 11.34 1.10 2.45
N ALA A 54 10.23 1.84 2.52
CA ALA A 54 9.59 2.22 3.78
C ALA A 54 9.24 0.99 4.62
N VAL A 55 8.52 0.04 4.01
CA VAL A 55 8.06 -1.18 4.69
C VAL A 55 9.22 -2.06 5.16
N LEU A 56 10.28 -2.20 4.36
CA LEU A 56 11.44 -3.02 4.72
C LEU A 56 12.38 -2.36 5.73
N SER A 57 12.49 -1.03 5.73
CA SER A 57 13.42 -0.30 6.61
C SER A 57 12.88 -0.06 8.02
N GLY A 58 11.57 -0.21 8.24
CA GLY A 58 10.99 0.08 9.56
C GLY A 58 10.92 1.58 9.86
N HIS A 59 10.99 2.44 8.84
CA HIS A 59 10.93 3.89 9.00
C HIS A 59 9.58 4.48 8.57
N ILE A 60 9.18 5.54 9.27
CA ILE A 60 8.08 6.39 8.85
C ILE A 60 8.48 7.08 7.54
N MET A 61 7.64 6.97 6.52
CA MET A 61 7.87 7.60 5.22
C MET A 61 6.57 8.11 4.60
N TYR A 62 6.69 9.15 3.78
CA TYR A 62 5.62 9.67 2.95
C TYR A 62 5.95 9.39 1.48
N VAL A 63 5.13 8.55 0.85
CA VAL A 63 5.32 8.13 -0.54
C VAL A 63 4.45 9.01 -1.45
N PRO A 64 5.02 9.68 -2.48
CA PRO A 64 4.25 10.40 -3.47
C PRO A 64 3.32 9.47 -4.24
N VAL A 65 2.04 9.81 -4.28
CA VAL A 65 1.01 9.04 -5.00
C VAL A 65 0.05 9.95 -5.74
N ARG A 66 -0.65 9.42 -6.74
CA ARG A 66 -1.74 10.13 -7.42
C ARG A 66 -3.08 9.53 -7.05
N HIS A 67 -3.88 10.26 -6.29
CA HIS A 67 -5.26 9.90 -5.94
C HIS A 67 -6.19 10.07 -7.16
N ALA A 68 -7.09 9.11 -7.35
CA ALA A 68 -8.00 9.07 -8.51
C ALA A 68 -8.84 10.35 -8.67
N VAL A 69 -9.30 10.94 -7.56
CA VAL A 69 -10.19 12.12 -7.55
C VAL A 69 -9.44 13.43 -7.24
N HIS A 70 -8.41 13.35 -6.41
CA HIS A 70 -7.83 14.53 -5.75
C HIS A 70 -6.46 14.93 -6.30
N GLY A 71 -5.93 14.18 -7.27
CA GLY A 71 -4.61 14.41 -7.85
C GLY A 71 -3.50 14.00 -6.89
N ASP A 72 -2.39 14.74 -6.92
CA ASP A 72 -1.16 14.34 -6.24
C ASP A 72 -1.30 14.47 -4.72
N ARG A 73 -0.91 13.42 -3.99
CA ARG A 73 -1.02 13.29 -2.53
C ARG A 73 0.17 12.53 -1.98
N LEU A 74 0.25 12.46 -0.65
CA LEU A 74 1.25 11.66 0.07
C LEU A 74 0.55 10.52 0.79
N LEU A 75 1.02 9.29 0.55
CA LEU A 75 0.65 8.12 1.32
C LEU A 75 1.60 8.00 2.51
N GLY A 76 1.07 8.13 3.72
CA GLY A 76 1.83 7.89 4.95
C GLY A 76 1.98 6.39 5.20
N VAL A 77 3.21 5.97 5.51
CA VAL A 77 3.58 4.57 5.75
C VAL A 77 4.28 4.50 7.10
N HIS A 78 3.59 3.96 8.11
CA HIS A 78 4.01 4.01 9.51
C HIS A 78 4.17 2.61 10.09
N PRO A 79 5.33 2.26 10.67
CA PRO A 79 5.48 0.98 11.35
C PRO A 79 4.67 1.03 12.64
N LEU A 80 3.94 -0.04 12.93
CA LEU A 80 3.26 -0.18 14.21
C LEU A 80 4.13 -1.00 15.16
N PRO A 81 4.24 -0.59 16.44
CA PRO A 81 4.89 -1.44 17.44
C PRO A 81 4.06 -2.72 17.62
N SER A 82 4.67 -3.88 17.34
CA SER A 82 4.05 -5.18 17.64
C SER A 82 4.41 -5.61 19.05
N ALA A 83 3.41 -5.96 19.87
CA ALA A 83 3.59 -6.71 21.11
C ALA A 83 3.47 -8.23 20.89
N GLU A 84 3.02 -8.66 19.70
CA GLU A 84 2.77 -10.06 19.35
C GLU A 84 3.93 -10.65 18.56
N GLU A 85 4.17 -11.95 18.76
CA GLU A 85 5.15 -12.73 18.01
C GLU A 85 4.84 -12.65 16.51
N VAL A 86 5.77 -12.06 15.76
CA VAL A 86 5.71 -12.03 14.30
C VAL A 86 5.84 -13.47 13.82
N SER A 87 4.89 -13.93 13.00
CA SER A 87 4.93 -15.25 12.38
C SER A 87 6.29 -15.50 11.72
N GLU A 88 6.82 -16.72 11.81
CA GLU A 88 8.08 -17.10 11.13
C GLU A 88 8.01 -16.89 9.61
N ASP A 89 6.81 -16.88 9.03
CA ASP A 89 6.56 -16.67 7.60
C ASP A 89 6.52 -15.18 7.19
N ALA A 90 6.60 -14.24 8.13
CA ALA A 90 6.53 -12.81 7.88
C ALA A 90 7.93 -12.18 7.89
N ASP A 91 8.29 -11.57 6.75
CA ASP A 91 9.55 -10.82 6.60
C ASP A 91 9.41 -9.37 7.11
N CYS A 92 8.18 -8.90 7.32
CA CYS A 92 7.83 -7.52 7.69
C CYS A 92 7.04 -7.48 9.00
N GLY A 93 7.18 -6.41 9.79
CA GLY A 93 6.29 -6.12 10.92
C GLY A 93 4.91 -5.60 10.49
N PRO A 94 4.01 -5.25 11.43
CA PRO A 94 2.74 -4.63 11.10
C PRO A 94 2.94 -3.17 10.67
N TRP A 95 2.10 -2.71 9.73
CA TRP A 95 2.20 -1.37 9.14
C TRP A 95 0.85 -0.70 9.04
N GLN A 96 0.82 0.59 9.35
CA GLN A 96 -0.29 1.47 9.04
C GLN A 96 -0.03 2.21 7.73
N LEU A 97 -0.98 2.13 6.81
CA LEU A 97 -1.05 3.00 5.64
C LEU A 97 -2.14 4.03 5.88
N TYR A 98 -1.87 5.31 5.64
CA TYR A 98 -2.90 6.33 5.70
C TYR A 98 -2.77 7.39 4.61
N LEU A 99 -3.91 7.99 4.30
CA LEU A 99 -4.04 9.04 3.29
C LEU A 99 -4.87 10.18 3.86
N GLU A 100 -4.30 11.38 3.86
CA GLU A 100 -5.00 12.61 4.20
C GLU A 100 -5.60 13.22 2.93
N LEU A 101 -6.92 13.39 2.93
CA LEU A 101 -7.71 13.99 1.87
C LEU A 101 -8.27 15.35 2.31
N PRO A 102 -8.63 16.25 1.36
CA PRO A 102 -9.18 17.56 1.70
C PRO A 102 -10.43 17.46 2.59
N GLY A 103 -10.59 18.43 3.50
CA GLY A 103 -11.73 18.48 4.43
C GLY A 103 -11.59 17.56 5.64
N ASP A 104 -10.34 17.42 6.13
CA ASP A 104 -9.99 16.65 7.34
C ASP A 104 -10.36 15.15 7.26
N GLN A 105 -10.45 14.61 6.03
CA GLN A 105 -10.73 13.20 5.81
C GLN A 105 -9.43 12.41 5.89
N VAL A 106 -9.29 11.60 6.94
CA VAL A 106 -8.17 10.66 7.08
C VAL A 106 -8.69 9.26 6.86
N HIS A 107 -8.07 8.55 5.92
CA HIS A 107 -8.33 7.13 5.71
C HIS A 107 -7.12 6.32 6.09
N GLU A 108 -7.34 5.27 6.88
CA GLU A 108 -6.25 4.46 7.42
C GLU A 108 -6.59 2.98 7.28
N VAL A 109 -5.54 2.18 7.12
CA VAL A 109 -5.57 0.73 7.29
C VAL A 109 -4.33 0.26 8.00
N VAL A 110 -4.46 -0.90 8.60
CA VAL A 110 -3.39 -1.67 9.17
C VAL A 110 -3.26 -2.97 8.39
N LEU A 111 -2.02 -3.22 7.98
CA LEU A 111 -1.55 -4.48 7.44
C LEU A 111 -0.89 -5.24 8.58
N ASP A 112 -1.35 -6.47 8.80
CA ASP A 112 -0.63 -7.39 9.67
C ASP A 112 0.74 -7.77 9.05
N PRO A 113 1.65 -8.40 9.81
CA PRO A 113 2.98 -8.78 9.32
C PRO A 113 2.99 -9.59 8.01
N LEU A 114 2.04 -10.53 7.86
CA LEU A 114 1.93 -11.39 6.68
C LEU A 114 1.42 -10.59 5.48
N ALA A 115 0.40 -9.77 5.69
CA ALA A 115 -0.16 -8.86 4.70
C ALA A 115 0.89 -7.85 4.20
N ALA A 116 1.69 -7.27 5.10
CA ALA A 116 2.77 -6.37 4.74
C ALA A 116 3.83 -7.08 3.88
N THR A 117 4.21 -8.30 4.26
CA THR A 117 5.13 -9.15 3.49
C THR A 117 4.59 -9.45 2.09
N GLN A 118 3.31 -9.81 1.98
CA GLN A 118 2.64 -10.06 0.71
C GLN A 118 2.59 -8.82 -0.17
N LEU A 119 2.26 -7.66 0.42
CA LEU A 119 2.22 -6.38 -0.29
C LEU A 119 3.58 -6.05 -0.92
N VAL A 120 4.66 -6.18 -0.16
CA VAL A 120 6.03 -5.93 -0.66
C VAL A 120 6.37 -6.85 -1.83
N ARG A 121 6.08 -8.15 -1.72
CA ARG A 121 6.34 -9.12 -2.80
C ARG A 121 5.56 -8.78 -4.06
N TYR A 122 4.30 -8.35 -3.93
CA TYR A 122 3.49 -7.96 -5.08
C TYR A 122 3.92 -6.64 -5.70
N LEU A 123 4.30 -5.65 -4.89
CA LEU A 123 4.85 -4.40 -5.38
C LEU A 123 6.15 -4.61 -6.17
N ASP A 124 7.06 -5.46 -5.67
CA ASP A 124 8.28 -5.79 -6.40
C ASP A 124 7.98 -6.55 -7.70
N GLN A 125 7.00 -7.45 -7.71
CA GLN A 125 6.55 -8.09 -8.95
C GLN A 125 6.00 -7.07 -9.96
N VAL A 126 5.15 -6.15 -9.50
CA VAL A 126 4.56 -5.10 -10.34
C VAL A 126 5.63 -4.18 -10.92
N ARG A 127 6.61 -3.78 -10.11
CA ARG A 127 7.76 -2.99 -10.56
C ARG A 127 8.48 -3.64 -11.74
N ARG A 128 8.81 -4.94 -11.62
CA ARG A 128 9.48 -5.68 -12.68
C ARG A 128 8.64 -5.79 -13.96
N LEU A 129 7.31 -5.80 -13.85
CA LEU A 129 6.42 -5.81 -15.01
C LEU A 129 6.39 -4.46 -15.71
N ILE A 130 6.37 -3.35 -14.96
CA ILE A 130 6.45 -1.99 -15.51
C ILE A 130 7.80 -1.81 -16.23
N ASP A 131 8.91 -2.17 -15.57
CA ASP A 131 10.26 -2.07 -16.15
C ASP A 131 10.43 -2.91 -17.44
N ALA A 132 9.67 -3.99 -17.61
CA ALA A 132 9.72 -4.84 -18.80
C ALA A 132 8.84 -4.34 -19.96
N ALA A 133 7.98 -3.36 -19.72
CA ALA A 133 7.08 -2.76 -20.71
C ALA A 133 7.67 -1.49 -21.37
N GLU A 134 8.76 -0.94 -20.82
CA GLU A 134 9.55 0.16 -21.38
C GLU A 134 10.53 -0.30 -22.48
#